data_AF-A0A7Y5PZR9-F1
#
_entry.id   AF-A0A7Y5PZR9-F1
#
_cell.length_a   1.000
_cell.length_b   1.000
_cell.length_c   1.000
_cell.angle_alpha   90.00
_cell.angle_beta   90.00
_cell.angle_gamma   90.00
#
_symmetry.space_group_name_H-M   'P 1'
#
loop_
_entity.id
_entity.type
_entity.pdbx_description
1 polymer ?
#
loop_
_entity_poly.entity_id
_entity_poly.type
_entity_poly.pdbx_seq_one_letter_code
_entity_poly.pdbx_strand_id
1 'polypeptide(L)'
;LVGMDVPTSLGPDYSRDFAALYERVAAAESVALVPHFLAGVGGVARLNLEDGLHPTPEGHRLLAQNLLPALRTELEALVSR
;
A
#
# COMPACT_ATOMS: atom_id res chain seq x y z
N LEU A 1 -7.30 -5.75 0.64
CA LEU A 1 -5.93 -5.91 1.20
C LEU A 1 -5.05 -4.77 0.70
N VAL A 2 -4.24 -4.21 1.59
CA VAL A 2 -3.30 -3.13 1.25
C VAL A 2 -1.90 -3.74 1.16
N GLY A 3 -1.30 -3.71 -0.02
CA GLY A 3 0.01 -4.27 -0.31
C GLY A 3 1.13 -3.37 0.20
N MET A 4 2.10 -3.96 0.89
CA MET A 4 3.22 -3.24 1.50
C MET A 4 4.55 -3.61 0.85
N ASP A 5 5.42 -2.62 0.74
CA ASP A 5 6.80 -2.79 0.29
C ASP A 5 7.75 -2.75 1.49
N VAL A 6 8.91 -3.37 1.34
CA VAL A 6 10.01 -3.29 2.30
C VAL A 6 11.26 -2.72 1.64
N PRO A 7 12.16 -2.07 2.42
CA PRO A 7 13.39 -1.52 1.88
C PRO A 7 14.21 -2.54 1.09
N THR A 8 14.75 -2.12 -0.06
CA THR A 8 15.63 -2.95 -0.90
C THR A 8 16.96 -3.28 -0.22
N SER A 9 17.31 -2.58 0.87
CA SER A 9 18.46 -2.89 1.72
C SER A 9 18.38 -4.25 2.42
N LEU A 10 17.18 -4.84 2.52
CA LEU A 10 16.98 -6.21 3.00
C LEU A 10 17.30 -7.29 1.95
N GLY A 11 17.64 -6.86 0.72
CA GLY A 11 17.94 -7.73 -0.42
C GLY A 11 16.81 -7.68 -1.46
N PRO A 12 17.14 -7.56 -2.76
CA PRO A 12 16.14 -7.39 -3.81
C PRO A 12 15.21 -8.60 -3.97
N ASP A 13 15.73 -9.80 -3.72
CA ASP A 13 14.91 -11.03 -3.74
C ASP A 13 13.89 -11.03 -2.61
N TYR A 14 14.32 -10.69 -1.39
CA TYR A 14 13.43 -10.61 -0.24
C TYR A 14 12.34 -9.54 -0.45
N SER A 15 12.70 -8.35 -0.92
CA SER A 15 11.72 -7.27 -1.18
C SER A 15 10.69 -7.67 -2.22
N ARG A 16 11.11 -8.32 -3.31
CA ARG A 16 10.19 -8.82 -4.35
C ARG A 16 9.27 -9.91 -3.79
N ASP A 17 9.83 -10.88 -3.08
CA ASP A 17 9.07 -12.03 -2.57
C ASP A 17 8.07 -11.60 -1.48
N PHE A 18 8.42 -10.56 -0.70
CA PHE A 18 7.54 -9.91 0.27
C PHE A 18 6.37 -9.19 -0.43
N ALA A 19 6.62 -8.39 -1.46
CA ALA A 19 5.55 -7.74 -2.22
C ALA A 19 4.60 -8.78 -2.86
N ALA A 20 5.18 -9.83 -3.46
CA ALA A 20 4.43 -10.93 -4.07
C ALA A 20 3.57 -11.74 -3.07
N LEU A 21 3.89 -11.71 -1.76
CA LEU A 21 3.06 -12.34 -0.74
C LEU A 21 1.66 -11.73 -0.68
N TYR A 22 1.54 -10.41 -0.81
CA TYR A 22 0.25 -9.73 -0.77
C TYR A 22 -0.63 -10.11 -1.96
N GLU A 23 -0.05 -10.30 -3.14
CA GLU A 23 -0.78 -10.80 -4.32
C GLU A 23 -1.32 -12.21 -4.09
N ARG A 24 -0.49 -13.11 -3.56
CA ARG A 24 -0.92 -14.48 -3.24
C ARG A 24 -2.05 -14.52 -2.22
N VAL A 25 -1.96 -13.72 -1.15
CA VAL A 25 -2.99 -13.65 -0.11
C VAL A 25 -4.28 -13.06 -0.66
N ALA A 26 -4.21 -11.99 -1.45
CA ALA A 26 -5.40 -11.39 -2.05
C ALA A 26 -6.15 -12.39 -2.95
N ALA A 27 -5.41 -13.16 -3.76
CA ALA A 27 -5.98 -14.21 -4.60
C ALA A 27 -6.59 -15.35 -3.77
N ALA A 28 -5.87 -15.85 -2.77
CA ALA A 28 -6.33 -16.94 -1.90
C ALA A 28 -7.61 -16.59 -1.14
N GLU A 29 -7.69 -15.37 -0.62
CA GLU A 29 -8.83 -14.89 0.17
C GLU A 29 -9.94 -14.26 -0.71
N SER A 30 -9.74 -14.18 -2.03
CA SER A 30 -10.67 -13.54 -2.97
C SER A 30 -11.03 -12.10 -2.56
N VAL A 31 -10.04 -11.31 -2.14
CA VAL A 31 -10.21 -9.90 -1.74
C VAL A 31 -9.50 -8.96 -2.72
N ALA A 32 -10.05 -7.76 -2.92
CA ALA A 32 -9.39 -6.73 -3.70
C ALA A 32 -8.01 -6.35 -3.13
N LEU A 33 -7.08 -5.98 -4.00
CA LEU A 33 -5.70 -5.61 -3.65
C LEU A 33 -5.38 -4.18 -4.11
N VAL A 34 -4.80 -3.39 -3.20
CA VAL A 34 -4.10 -2.14 -3.54
C VAL A 34 -2.60 -2.43 -3.51
N PRO A 35 -1.94 -2.64 -4.66
CA PRO A 35 -0.50 -2.87 -4.67
C PRO A 35 0.25 -1.58 -4.30
N HIS A 36 1.45 -1.72 -3.73
CA HIS A 36 2.36 -0.61 -3.41
C HIS A 36 1.70 0.58 -2.71
N PHE A 37 1.03 0.36 -1.58
CA PHE A 37 0.27 1.39 -0.89
C PHE A 37 1.09 2.64 -0.53
N LEU A 38 2.35 2.43 -0.16
CA LEU A 38 3.29 3.49 0.20
C LEU A 38 3.92 4.20 -1.01
N ALA A 39 3.48 3.90 -2.24
CA ALA A 39 4.01 4.50 -3.46
C ALA A 39 3.99 6.03 -3.38
N GLY A 40 5.15 6.65 -3.64
CA GLY A 40 5.34 8.09 -3.58
C GLY A 40 5.41 8.69 -2.16
N VAL A 41 5.26 7.89 -1.11
CA VAL A 41 5.31 8.33 0.29
C VAL A 41 6.50 7.71 1.04
N GLY A 42 6.68 6.40 0.97
CA GLY A 42 7.75 5.70 1.70
C GLY A 42 9.14 6.25 1.38
N GLY A 43 9.90 6.63 2.41
CA GLY A 43 11.27 7.16 2.25
C GLY A 43 11.37 8.60 1.73
N VAL A 44 10.26 9.28 1.43
CA VAL A 44 10.26 10.68 1.03
C VAL A 44 10.30 11.57 2.26
N ALA A 45 11.43 12.21 2.54
CA ALA A 45 11.67 12.96 3.78
C ALA A 45 10.57 13.97 4.15
N ARG A 46 10.05 14.75 3.19
CA ARG A 46 8.97 15.74 3.48
C ARG A 46 7.63 15.10 3.84
N LEU A 47 7.42 13.85 3.44
CA LEU A 47 6.16 13.11 3.61
C LEU A 47 6.21 12.13 4.78
N ASN A 48 7.34 12.03 5.49
CA ASN A 48 7.50 11.22 6.68
C ASN A 48 7.97 12.07 7.87
N LEU A 49 7.73 11.59 9.10
CA LEU A 49 8.23 12.15 10.33
C LEU A 49 9.77 12.05 10.36
N GLU A 50 10.40 12.65 11.36
CA GLU A 50 11.87 12.67 11.50
C GLU A 50 12.50 11.26 11.56
N ASP A 51 11.72 10.24 11.93
CA ASP A 51 12.15 8.84 11.90
C ASP A 51 12.26 8.24 10.49
N GLY A 52 11.71 8.89 9.47
CA GLY A 52 11.69 8.42 8.08
C GLY A 52 10.75 7.24 7.80
N LEU A 53 9.94 6.82 8.79
CA LEU A 53 9.07 5.64 8.72
C LEU A 53 7.59 6.00 8.71
N HIS A 54 7.19 6.99 9.51
CA HIS A 54 5.77 7.32 9.70
C HIS A 54 5.36 8.49 8.82
N PRO A 55 4.27 8.41 8.04
CA PRO A 55 3.84 9.52 7.20
C PRO A 55 3.45 10.77 7.99
N THR A 56 3.74 11.95 7.45
CA THR A 56 3.19 13.24 7.94
C THR A 56 1.70 13.34 7.59
N PRO A 57 0.96 14.35 8.08
CA PRO A 57 -0.40 14.62 7.61
C PRO A 57 -0.49 14.81 6.08
N GLU A 58 0.53 15.36 5.43
CA GLU A 58 0.61 15.45 3.97
C GLU A 58 0.83 14.06 3.34
N GLY A 59 1.74 13.26 3.90
CA GLY A 59 1.94 11.87 3.48
C GLY A 59 0.66 11.04 3.56
N HIS A 60 -0.09 11.16 4.66
CA HIS A 60 -1.39 10.49 4.82
C HIS A 60 -2.43 10.92 3.77
N ARG A 61 -2.43 12.18 3.30
CA ARG A 61 -3.32 12.59 2.21
C ARG A 61 -2.99 11.86 0.91
N LEU A 62 -1.71 11.66 0.60
CA LEU A 62 -1.28 10.89 -0.57
C LEU A 62 -1.60 9.40 -0.41
N LEU A 63 -1.39 8.82 0.77
CA LEU A 63 -1.79 7.43 1.04
C LEU A 63 -3.29 7.22 0.85
N ALA A 64 -4.12 8.18 1.28
CA ALA A 64 -5.55 8.14 1.03
C ALA A 64 -5.86 8.17 -0.48
N GLN A 65 -5.14 8.97 -1.27
CA GLN A 65 -5.29 9.00 -2.73
C GLN A 65 -4.91 7.66 -3.38
N ASN A 66 -3.88 6.97 -2.88
CA ASN A 66 -3.49 5.64 -3.35
C ASN A 66 -4.57 4.57 -3.06
N LEU A 67 -5.29 4.69 -1.94
CA LEU A 67 -6.32 3.74 -1.50
C LEU A 67 -7.70 4.00 -2.13
N LEU A 68 -8.07 5.27 -2.29
CA LEU A 68 -9.43 5.70 -2.60
C LEU A 68 -10.05 5.04 -3.85
N PRO A 69 -9.33 4.86 -4.98
CA PRO A 69 -9.91 4.23 -6.17
C PRO A 69 -10.43 2.82 -5.89
N ALA A 70 -9.62 1.96 -5.26
CA ALA A 70 -10.01 0.60 -4.94
C ALA A 70 -11.12 0.57 -3.87
N LEU A 71 -11.00 1.39 -2.82
CA LEU A 71 -12.02 1.47 -1.78
C LEU A 71 -13.38 1.91 -2.36
N ARG A 72 -13.39 2.86 -3.30
CA ARG A 72 -14.61 3.30 -3.97
C ARG A 72 -15.25 2.16 -4.76
N THR A 73 -14.49 1.44 -5.57
CA THR A 73 -14.99 0.28 -6.33
C THR A 73 -15.64 -0.76 -5.42
N GLU A 74 -14.99 -1.10 -4.30
CA GLU A 74 -15.54 -2.06 -3.34
C GLU A 74 -16.81 -1.55 -2.66
N LEU A 75 -16.85 -0.26 -2.29
CA LEU A 75 -18.05 0.35 -1.70
C LEU A 75 -19.22 0.38 -2.69
N GLU A 76 -18.98 0.75 -3.96
CA GLU A 76 -19.99 0.74 -5.02
C GLU A 76 -20.53 -0.67 -5.26
N ALA A 77 -19.66 -1.69 -5.28
CA ALA A 77 -20.06 -3.09 -5.39
C ALA A 77 -20.88 -3.58 -4.19
N LEU A 78 -20.58 -3.10 -2.98
CA LEU A 78 -21.33 -3.43 -1.76
C LEU A 78 -22.72 -2.79 -1.74
N VAL A 79 -22.86 -1.55 -2.20
CA VAL A 79 -24.13 -0.81 -2.18
C VAL A 79 -25.05 -1.20 -3.35
N SER A 80 -24.49 -1.73 -4.44
CA SER A 80 -25.26 -2.19 -5.62
C SER A 80 -25.77 -3.63 -5.50
N ARG A 81 -25.50 -4.31 -4.38
CA ARG A 81 -26.04 -5.64 -4.03
C ARG A 81 -27.41 -5.51 -3.38
#